data_AF-A0A8B8MRF0-F1
#
_entry.id   AF-A0A8B8MRF0-F1
#
_cell.length_a   1.000
_cell.length_b   1.000
_cell.length_c   1.000
_cell.angle_alpha   90.00
_cell.angle_beta   90.00
_cell.angle_gamma   90.00
#
_symmetry.space_group_name_H-M   'P 1'
#
loop_
_entity.id
_entity.type
_entity.pdbx_description
1 polymer ?
#
loop_
_entity_poly.entity_id
_entity_poly.type
_entity_poly.pdbx_seq_one_letter_code
_entity_poly.pdbx_strand_id
1 'polypeptide(L)'
;MAASLLLLLLLLPAIFPLLLHLSHASTELPQSTTCPAQQVRDGLVCELRDLRLKVARLESILEERTQHLDAKGLHLKQHEKLVEELSHKIISLQSTLYNANDDLSNADKRLRALEEEVRRLWAASRKNNFDLHVLESKAKEAEARLEVTASKVEKLADIVSEQWIQVQHLEQALQITEVRTLNAQRRVYPTRCTFLKFIDSITSNHLQMVRGMLHHYSFVKVPTSTSHLSRALHLSKKAFLAGKKYHHELQGFIKREMERNEIMAPLANDEVVFFVASAIVMFPIMSIWVWFSSLLQ
;
A
#
# COMPACT_ATOMS: atom_id res chain seq x y z
N MET A 1 16.39 -4.19 72.13
CA MET A 1 16.77 -4.67 73.48
C MET A 1 17.15 -3.52 74.43
N ALA A 2 17.91 -2.49 74.01
CA ALA A 2 18.31 -1.38 74.89
C ALA A 2 17.20 -0.36 75.20
N ALA A 3 16.25 -0.09 74.30
CA ALA A 3 15.18 0.89 74.53
C ALA A 3 14.12 0.44 75.56
N SER A 4 13.93 -0.87 75.74
CA SER A 4 12.96 -1.43 76.71
C SER A 4 13.47 -1.38 78.16
N LEU A 5 14.80 -1.36 78.36
CA LEU A 5 15.44 -1.24 79.68
C LEU A 5 15.43 0.20 80.22
N LEU A 6 15.47 1.19 79.32
CA LEU A 6 15.37 2.62 79.66
C LEU A 6 13.95 3.02 80.11
N LEU A 7 12.91 2.42 79.53
CA LEU A 7 11.53 2.68 79.93
C LEU A 7 11.19 2.14 81.33
N LEU A 8 11.81 1.01 81.71
CA LEU A 8 11.63 0.39 83.03
C LEU A 8 12.33 1.20 84.15
N LEU A 9 13.43 1.89 83.83
CA LEU A 9 14.17 2.75 84.77
C LEU A 9 13.46 4.07 85.07
N LEU A 10 12.63 4.56 84.15
CA LEU A 10 11.89 5.82 84.27
C LEU A 10 10.61 5.71 85.13
N LEU A 11 10.16 4.49 85.46
CA LEU A 11 8.95 4.24 86.27
C LEU A 11 9.22 4.09 87.77
N LEU A 12 10.48 4.01 88.19
CA LEU A 12 10.90 3.85 89.59
C LEU A 12 10.68 5.06 90.54
N PRO A 13 10.54 6.34 90.11
CA PRO A 13 10.38 7.44 91.08
C PRO A 13 8.94 7.61 91.60
N ALA A 14 7.92 6.97 91.00
CA ALA A 14 6.52 7.24 91.33
C ALA A 14 5.96 6.39 92.49
N ILE A 15 6.66 5.32 92.92
CA ILE A 15 6.16 4.37 93.92
C ILE A 15 6.61 4.72 95.35
N PHE A 16 7.55 5.67 95.51
CA PHE A 16 8.16 5.96 96.81
C PHE A 16 7.42 6.92 97.77
N PRO A 17 6.39 7.73 97.41
CA PRO A 17 5.71 8.57 98.40
C PRO A 17 4.58 7.85 99.16
N LEU A 18 4.16 6.64 98.78
CA LEU A 18 2.97 5.99 99.37
C LEU A 18 3.26 5.24 100.70
N LEU A 19 4.52 5.06 101.07
CA LEU A 19 4.92 4.27 102.25
C LEU A 19 5.31 5.08 103.49
N LEU A 20 5.24 6.42 103.45
CA LEU A 20 5.76 7.29 104.52
C LEU A 20 4.76 8.33 105.08
N HIS A 21 3.45 8.15 104.86
CA HIS A 21 2.42 9.03 105.45
C HIS A 21 1.30 8.25 106.16
N LEU A 22 1.63 7.64 107.30
CA LEU A 22 0.71 7.46 108.44
C LEU A 22 1.56 7.16 109.68
N SER A 23 2.17 8.18 110.26
CA SER A 23 1.66 8.89 111.45
C SER A 23 2.28 8.34 112.74
N HIS A 24 3.28 9.06 113.21
CA HIS A 24 3.82 9.02 114.57
C HIS A 24 3.07 10.07 115.39
N ALA A 25 2.62 9.65 116.58
CA ALA A 25 2.47 10.38 117.84
C ALA A 25 1.51 11.61 117.85
N SER A 26 0.68 11.82 118.87
CA SER A 26 1.08 12.03 120.25
C SER A 26 -0.15 12.24 121.16
N THR A 27 -0.07 11.64 122.35
CA THR A 27 -0.28 12.27 123.68
C THR A 27 -1.59 13.03 123.96
N GLU A 28 -2.35 12.59 124.97
CA GLU A 28 -2.39 13.20 126.32
C GLU A 28 -3.40 12.47 127.25
N LEU A 29 -2.92 12.21 128.46
CA LEU A 29 -3.54 11.73 129.72
C LEU A 29 -4.47 12.87 130.28
N PRO A 30 -5.18 12.79 131.44
CA PRO A 30 -5.10 11.76 132.48
C PRO A 30 -6.39 11.45 133.30
N GLN A 31 -6.17 10.66 134.35
CA GLN A 31 -6.87 10.64 135.65
C GLN A 31 -8.04 9.68 135.84
N SER A 32 -7.66 8.50 136.33
CA SER A 32 -8.33 7.81 137.43
C SER A 32 -8.49 8.75 138.65
N THR A 33 -9.70 8.84 139.23
CA THR A 33 -9.90 9.18 140.64
C THR A 33 -11.17 8.49 141.16
N THR A 34 -11.04 7.98 142.37
CA THR A 34 -11.86 7.03 143.11
C THR A 34 -13.22 7.58 143.63
N CYS A 35 -14.16 6.66 143.87
CA CYS A 35 -15.53 6.76 144.42
C CYS A 35 -15.70 7.61 145.72
N PRO A 36 -16.93 8.09 146.08
CA PRO A 36 -17.89 7.23 146.81
C PRO A 36 -19.39 7.44 146.47
N ALA A 37 -20.20 6.51 146.99
CA ALA A 37 -21.62 6.30 146.75
C ALA A 37 -22.53 7.39 147.36
N GLN A 38 -23.18 8.19 146.50
CA GLN A 38 -24.60 8.63 146.57
C GLN A 38 -24.97 9.56 145.37
N GLN A 39 -24.29 9.45 144.21
CA GLN A 39 -24.40 10.37 143.05
C GLN A 39 -24.36 9.64 141.68
N VAL A 40 -24.55 8.31 141.68
CA VAL A 40 -24.36 7.44 140.51
C VAL A 40 -25.44 7.65 139.43
N ARG A 41 -26.65 8.04 139.83
CA ARG A 41 -27.80 8.16 138.92
C ARG A 41 -27.71 9.39 137.99
N ASP A 42 -27.24 10.53 138.48
CA ASP A 42 -27.12 11.75 137.65
C ASP A 42 -25.88 11.74 136.75
N GLY A 43 -24.77 11.11 137.18
CA GLY A 43 -23.58 10.92 136.34
C GLY A 43 -23.82 10.01 135.13
N LEU A 44 -24.48 8.86 135.33
CA LEU A 44 -24.86 7.93 134.26
C LEU A 44 -25.85 8.57 133.26
N VAL A 45 -26.75 9.44 133.73
CA VAL A 45 -27.69 10.18 132.87
C VAL A 45 -26.96 11.22 132.01
N CYS A 46 -25.93 11.88 132.54
CA CYS A 46 -25.08 12.79 131.78
C CYS A 46 -24.24 12.06 130.73
N GLU A 47 -23.64 10.90 131.06
CA GLU A 47 -22.89 10.08 130.10
C GLU A 47 -23.78 9.54 128.98
N LEU A 48 -24.98 9.07 129.31
CA LEU A 48 -25.94 8.61 128.30
C LEU A 48 -26.37 9.75 127.37
N ARG A 49 -26.52 10.97 127.91
CA ARG A 49 -26.82 12.17 127.13
C ARG A 49 -25.67 12.54 126.20
N ASP A 50 -24.42 12.46 126.67
CA ASP A 50 -23.22 12.71 125.86
C ASP A 50 -23.06 11.68 124.74
N LEU A 51 -23.26 10.39 125.03
CA LEU A 51 -23.26 9.32 124.03
C LEU A 51 -24.33 9.55 122.96
N ARG A 52 -25.55 9.98 123.34
CA ARG A 52 -26.61 10.30 122.39
C ARG A 52 -26.24 11.46 121.45
N LEU A 53 -25.61 12.51 121.98
CA LEU A 53 -25.12 13.62 121.15
C LEU A 53 -24.00 13.17 120.21
N LYS A 54 -23.10 12.29 120.66
CA LYS A 54 -22.07 11.68 119.81
C LYS A 54 -22.67 10.82 118.70
N VAL A 55 -23.70 10.01 118.99
CA VAL A 55 -24.42 9.22 117.98
C VAL A 55 -25.07 10.15 116.96
N ALA A 56 -25.82 11.17 117.39
CA ALA A 56 -26.44 12.13 116.48
C ALA A 56 -25.41 12.87 115.60
N ARG A 57 -24.23 13.21 116.15
CA ARG A 57 -23.13 13.80 115.39
C ARG A 57 -22.57 12.83 114.36
N LEU A 58 -22.35 11.56 114.72
CA LEU A 58 -21.85 10.55 113.80
C LEU A 58 -22.87 10.26 112.69
N GLU A 59 -24.16 10.20 113.01
CA GLU A 59 -25.25 10.08 112.03
C GLU A 59 -25.23 11.25 111.03
N SER A 60 -25.08 12.49 111.51
CA SER A 60 -24.95 13.66 110.64
C SER A 60 -23.72 13.60 109.73
N ILE A 61 -22.57 13.17 110.26
CA ILE A 61 -21.34 13.00 109.45
C ILE A 61 -21.53 11.89 108.42
N LEU A 62 -22.19 10.79 108.79
CA LEU A 62 -22.44 9.67 107.90
C LEU A 62 -23.39 10.07 106.76
N GLU A 63 -24.43 10.84 107.06
CA GLU A 63 -25.36 11.37 106.06
C GLU A 63 -24.65 12.33 105.10
N GLU A 64 -23.87 13.29 105.61
CA GLU A 64 -23.06 14.20 104.78
C GLU A 64 -22.09 13.43 103.87
N ARG A 65 -21.42 12.40 104.41
CA ARG A 65 -20.51 11.55 103.64
C ARG A 65 -21.23 10.72 102.59
N THR A 66 -22.42 10.21 102.89
CA THR A 66 -23.25 9.46 101.93
C THR A 66 -23.67 10.34 100.75
N GLN A 67 -24.20 11.53 101.02
CA GLN A 67 -24.58 12.48 99.98
C GLN A 67 -23.39 12.92 99.12
N HIS A 68 -22.21 13.12 99.74
CA HIS A 68 -20.98 13.41 99.01
C HIS A 68 -20.53 12.25 98.11
N LEU A 69 -20.66 11.01 98.58
CA LEU A 69 -20.37 9.82 97.77
C LEU A 69 -21.33 9.69 96.60
N ASP A 70 -22.62 9.96 96.78
CA ASP A 70 -23.61 9.94 95.70
C ASP A 70 -23.32 11.02 94.64
N ALA A 71 -22.98 12.23 95.05
CA ALA A 71 -22.57 13.30 94.14
C ALA A 71 -21.33 12.91 93.33
N LYS A 72 -20.33 12.31 93.98
CA LYS A 72 -19.14 11.76 93.29
C LYS A 72 -19.49 10.61 92.35
N GLY A 73 -20.44 9.73 92.73
CA GLY A 73 -20.94 8.66 91.88
C GLY A 73 -21.58 9.18 90.60
N LEU A 74 -22.37 10.26 90.68
CA LEU A 74 -22.94 10.92 89.50
C LEU A 74 -21.87 11.53 88.59
N HIS A 75 -20.86 12.19 89.16
CA HIS A 75 -19.73 12.71 88.38
C HIS A 75 -18.95 11.59 87.67
N LEU A 76 -18.67 10.48 88.36
CA LEU A 76 -18.00 9.33 87.74
C LEU A 76 -18.81 8.77 86.56
N LYS A 77 -20.13 8.68 86.70
CA LYS A 77 -21.02 8.24 85.61
C LYS A 77 -21.03 9.20 84.41
N GLN A 78 -20.88 10.50 84.64
CA GLN A 78 -20.71 11.49 83.56
C GLN A 78 -19.36 11.32 82.85
N HIS A 79 -18.28 11.13 83.62
CA HIS A 79 -16.96 10.87 83.07
C HIS A 79 -16.91 9.57 82.26
N GLU A 80 -17.57 8.51 82.72
CA GLU A 80 -17.68 7.23 82.00
C GLU A 80 -18.31 7.41 80.62
N LYS A 81 -19.45 8.11 80.52
CA LYS A 81 -20.09 8.43 79.23
C LYS A 81 -19.19 9.23 78.30
N LEU A 82 -18.45 10.21 78.83
CA LEU A 82 -17.50 10.99 78.04
C LEU A 82 -16.36 10.11 77.51
N VAL A 83 -15.85 9.19 78.33
CA VAL A 83 -14.82 8.22 77.93
C VAL A 83 -15.35 7.29 76.83
N GLU A 84 -16.59 6.81 76.92
CA GLU A 84 -17.22 6.01 75.87
C GLU A 84 -17.34 6.81 74.56
N GLU A 85 -17.82 8.05 74.60
CA GLU A 85 -17.95 8.91 73.41
C GLU A 85 -16.59 9.15 72.74
N LEU A 86 -15.56 9.48 73.54
CA LEU A 86 -14.21 9.67 73.02
C LEU A 86 -13.63 8.38 72.45
N SER A 87 -13.90 7.23 73.07
CA SER A 87 -13.47 5.92 72.56
C SER A 87 -14.10 5.62 71.20
N HIS A 88 -15.40 5.89 71.02
CA HIS A 88 -16.05 5.77 69.72
C HIS A 88 -15.46 6.70 68.67
N LYS A 89 -15.15 7.96 69.03
CA LYS A 89 -14.48 8.91 68.12
C LYS A 89 -13.09 8.42 67.72
N ILE A 90 -12.32 7.86 68.66
CA ILE A 90 -10.99 7.29 68.35
C ILE A 90 -11.12 6.15 67.33
N ILE A 91 -12.06 5.22 67.53
CA ILE A 91 -12.28 4.11 66.60
C ILE A 91 -12.70 4.62 65.21
N SER A 92 -13.63 5.59 65.16
CA SER A 92 -14.04 6.22 63.90
C SER A 92 -12.84 6.87 63.20
N LEU A 93 -12.05 7.67 63.91
CA LEU A 93 -10.88 8.35 63.34
C LEU A 93 -9.83 7.35 62.86
N GLN A 94 -9.56 6.29 63.62
CA GLN A 94 -8.67 5.22 63.21
C GLN A 94 -9.14 4.59 61.89
N SER A 95 -10.43 4.27 61.76
CA SER A 95 -10.97 3.70 60.51
C SER A 95 -10.81 4.65 59.32
N THR A 96 -11.05 5.95 59.51
CA THR A 96 -10.86 6.95 58.45
C THR A 96 -9.40 7.11 58.06
N LEU A 97 -8.47 7.02 59.01
CA LEU A 97 -7.03 7.08 58.76
C LEU A 97 -6.57 5.87 57.96
N TYR A 98 -7.01 4.65 58.34
CA TYR A 98 -6.68 3.44 57.60
C TYR A 98 -7.16 3.50 56.15
N ASN A 99 -8.40 3.94 55.92
CA ASN A 99 -8.93 4.08 54.56
C ASN A 99 -8.15 5.12 53.74
N ALA A 100 -7.89 6.30 54.31
CA ALA A 100 -7.11 7.34 53.64
C ALA A 100 -5.68 6.88 53.33
N ASN A 101 -5.07 6.07 54.20
CA ASN A 101 -3.74 5.51 53.97
C ASN A 101 -3.73 4.45 52.85
N ASP A 102 -4.78 3.64 52.74
CA ASP A 102 -4.94 2.70 51.62
C ASP A 102 -5.12 3.45 50.28
N ASP A 103 -5.97 4.48 50.27
CA ASP A 103 -6.16 5.36 49.11
C ASP A 103 -4.85 6.04 48.69
N LEU A 104 -4.06 6.54 49.65
CA LEU A 104 -2.75 7.12 49.40
C LEU A 104 -1.78 6.10 48.80
N SER A 105 -1.75 4.88 49.32
CA SER A 105 -0.91 3.80 48.79
C SER A 105 -1.30 3.44 47.35
N ASN A 106 -2.59 3.39 47.06
CA ASN A 106 -3.10 3.15 45.72
C ASN A 106 -2.74 4.30 44.75
N ALA A 107 -2.90 5.55 45.19
CA ALA A 107 -2.50 6.73 44.41
C ALA A 107 -0.99 6.71 44.10
N ASP A 108 -0.14 6.34 45.06
CA ASP A 108 1.31 6.25 44.90
C ASP A 108 1.71 5.14 43.90
N LYS A 109 1.00 4.00 43.90
CA LYS A 109 1.18 2.96 42.86
C LYS A 109 0.83 3.49 41.46
N ARG A 110 -0.28 4.22 41.34
CA ARG A 110 -0.71 4.84 40.06
C ARG A 110 0.28 5.90 39.59
N LEU A 111 0.81 6.71 40.52
CA LEU A 111 1.83 7.71 40.23
C LEU A 111 3.09 7.06 39.66
N ARG A 112 3.62 6.00 40.30
CA ARG A 112 4.78 5.26 39.81
C ARG A 112 4.55 4.64 38.44
N ALA A 113 3.36 4.07 38.20
CA ALA A 113 3.02 3.52 36.89
C ALA A 113 3.01 4.61 35.79
N LEU A 114 2.49 5.80 36.11
CA LEU A 114 2.47 6.93 35.17
C LEU A 114 3.88 7.49 34.92
N GLU A 115 4.72 7.55 35.96
CA GLU A 115 6.12 7.99 35.84
C GLU A 115 6.92 7.08 34.89
N GLU A 116 6.73 5.76 35.00
CA GLU A 116 7.36 4.80 34.07
C GLU A 116 6.84 4.98 32.64
N GLU A 117 5.55 5.26 32.45
CA GLU A 117 5.00 5.53 31.12
C GLU A 117 5.60 6.80 30.51
N VAL A 118 5.70 7.88 31.29
CA VAL A 118 6.35 9.14 30.87
C VAL A 118 7.81 8.87 30.49
N ARG A 119 8.53 8.06 31.27
CA ARG A 119 9.92 7.68 30.98
C ARG A 119 10.03 6.91 29.67
N ARG A 120 9.12 5.96 29.41
CA ARG A 120 9.04 5.20 28.14
C ARG A 120 8.75 6.11 26.96
N LEU A 121 7.75 6.98 27.07
CA LEU A 121 7.39 7.94 26.03
C LEU A 121 8.53 8.90 25.73
N TRP A 122 9.25 9.37 26.75
CA TRP A 122 10.40 10.25 26.56
C TRP A 122 11.57 9.56 25.84
N ALA A 123 11.84 8.28 26.15
CA ALA A 123 12.83 7.49 25.43
C ALA A 123 12.43 7.27 23.96
N ALA A 124 11.15 6.94 23.70
CA ALA A 124 10.62 6.80 22.34
C ALA A 124 10.70 8.11 21.55
N SER A 125 10.33 9.24 22.18
CA SER A 125 10.41 10.56 21.56
C SER A 125 11.84 10.92 21.14
N ARG A 126 12.85 10.62 21.98
CA ARG A 126 14.26 10.87 21.61
C ARG A 126 14.70 10.02 20.43
N LYS A 127 14.32 8.73 20.41
CA LYS A 127 14.61 7.84 19.29
C LYS A 127 13.97 8.34 17.99
N ASN A 128 12.68 8.69 18.04
CA ASN A 128 11.96 9.22 16.89
C ASN A 128 12.60 10.51 16.35
N ASN A 129 13.06 11.40 17.24
CA ASN A 129 13.77 12.61 16.82
C ASN A 129 15.10 12.31 16.09
N PHE A 130 15.84 11.30 16.56
CA PHE A 130 17.05 10.86 15.87
C PHE A 130 16.74 10.26 14.49
N ASP A 131 15.76 9.36 14.43
CA ASP A 131 15.33 8.72 13.18
C ASP A 131 14.80 9.76 12.17
N LEU A 132 14.13 10.82 12.64
CA LEU A 132 13.69 11.95 11.83
C LEU A 132 14.87 12.65 11.15
N HIS A 133 15.93 13.01 11.90
CA HIS A 133 17.12 13.64 11.31
C HIS A 133 17.86 12.74 10.31
N VAL A 134 17.90 11.43 10.57
CA VAL A 134 18.48 10.46 9.63
C VAL A 134 17.65 10.37 8.34
N LEU A 135 16.32 10.39 8.46
CA LEU A 135 15.45 10.35 7.29
C LEU A 135 15.52 11.66 6.49
N GLU A 136 15.59 12.81 7.19
CA GLU A 136 15.75 14.13 6.57
C GLU A 136 17.05 14.22 5.76
N SER A 137 18.18 13.73 6.30
CA SER A 137 19.45 13.75 5.57
C SER A 137 19.42 12.85 4.33
N LYS A 138 18.82 11.65 4.44
CA LYS A 138 18.60 10.76 3.28
C LYS A 138 17.69 11.36 2.23
N ALA A 139 16.64 12.08 2.64
CA ALA A 139 15.74 12.76 1.73
C ALA A 139 16.47 13.86 0.95
N LYS A 140 17.27 14.69 1.63
CA LYS A 140 18.11 15.72 1.00
C LYS A 140 19.14 15.12 0.03
N GLU A 141 19.77 14.01 0.38
CA GLU A 141 20.69 13.31 -0.52
C GLU A 141 19.97 12.77 -1.77
N ALA A 142 18.81 12.15 -1.59
CA ALA A 142 18.00 11.64 -2.70
C ALA A 142 17.53 12.78 -3.63
N GLU A 143 17.13 13.91 -3.07
CA GLU A 143 16.74 15.12 -3.80
C GLU A 143 17.91 15.66 -4.65
N ALA A 144 19.10 15.79 -4.07
CA ALA A 144 20.30 16.21 -4.80
C ALA A 144 20.65 15.25 -5.96
N ARG A 145 20.52 13.92 -5.75
CA ARG A 145 20.73 12.93 -6.81
C ARG A 145 19.67 13.03 -7.91
N LEU A 146 18.44 13.36 -7.54
CA LEU A 146 17.35 13.55 -8.50
C LEU A 146 17.60 14.80 -9.34
N GLU A 147 18.03 15.91 -8.77
CA GLU A 147 18.40 17.13 -9.49
C GLU A 147 19.52 16.88 -10.51
N VAL A 148 20.57 16.14 -10.11
CA VAL A 148 21.65 15.72 -11.04
C VAL A 148 21.10 14.85 -12.17
N THR A 149 20.14 13.97 -11.89
CA THR A 149 19.56 13.08 -12.91
C THR A 149 18.62 13.85 -13.84
N ALA A 150 17.82 14.77 -13.30
CA ALA A 150 16.93 15.65 -14.04
C ALA A 150 17.71 16.52 -15.03
N SER A 151 18.81 17.15 -14.60
CA SER A 151 19.66 17.94 -15.51
C SER A 151 20.33 17.12 -16.61
N LYS A 152 20.64 15.84 -16.37
CA LYS A 152 21.11 14.93 -17.43
C LYS A 152 20.00 14.60 -18.43
N VAL A 153 18.77 14.37 -17.94
CA VAL A 153 17.61 14.11 -18.80
C VAL A 153 17.28 15.33 -19.66
N GLU A 154 17.35 16.53 -19.10
CA GLU A 154 17.17 17.79 -19.85
C GLU A 154 18.19 17.91 -21.00
N LYS A 155 19.49 17.72 -20.71
CA LYS A 155 20.53 17.70 -21.75
C LYS A 155 20.30 16.64 -22.83
N LEU A 156 19.82 15.46 -22.45
CA LEU A 156 19.49 14.41 -23.41
C LEU A 156 18.27 14.78 -24.26
N ALA A 157 17.27 15.44 -23.68
CA ALA A 157 16.12 15.94 -24.41
C ALA A 157 16.53 16.96 -25.47
N ASP A 158 17.43 17.89 -25.14
CA ASP A 158 17.99 18.86 -26.09
C ASP A 158 18.70 18.14 -27.25
N ILE A 159 19.60 17.20 -26.96
CA ILE A 159 20.31 16.41 -27.98
C ILE A 159 19.34 15.65 -28.89
N VAL A 160 18.33 14.98 -28.32
CA VAL A 160 17.33 14.23 -29.09
C VAL A 160 16.51 15.16 -29.98
N SER A 161 16.19 16.37 -29.50
CA SER A 161 15.48 17.36 -30.31
C SER A 161 16.30 17.85 -31.50
N GLU A 162 17.62 18.07 -31.32
CA GLU A 162 18.53 18.43 -32.41
C GLU A 162 18.69 17.29 -33.41
N GLN A 163 18.89 16.06 -32.92
CA GLN A 163 18.99 14.87 -33.76
C GLN A 163 17.70 14.63 -34.56
N TRP A 164 16.53 14.90 -33.98
CA TRP A 164 15.25 14.81 -34.69
C TRP A 164 15.18 15.78 -35.87
N ILE A 165 15.61 17.03 -35.69
CA ILE A 165 15.69 18.03 -36.78
C ILE A 165 16.63 17.54 -37.88
N GLN A 166 17.79 16.97 -37.53
CA GLN A 166 18.75 16.44 -38.51
C GLN A 166 18.16 15.27 -39.31
N VAL A 167 17.46 14.34 -38.65
CA VAL A 167 16.79 13.21 -39.31
C VAL A 167 15.74 13.72 -40.29
N GLN A 168 14.94 14.72 -39.89
CA GLN A 168 13.95 15.34 -40.78
C GLN A 168 14.60 15.97 -42.02
N HIS A 169 15.72 16.69 -41.87
CA HIS A 169 16.44 17.24 -43.02
C HIS A 169 17.03 16.16 -43.94
N LEU A 170 17.58 15.08 -43.37
CA LEU A 170 18.10 13.95 -44.14
C LEU A 170 16.98 13.23 -44.90
N GLU A 171 15.83 13.04 -44.27
CA GLU A 171 14.65 12.46 -44.90
C GLU A 171 14.18 13.29 -46.09
N GLN A 172 14.08 14.62 -45.93
CA GLN A 172 13.75 15.53 -47.03
C GLN A 172 14.79 15.49 -48.16
N ALA A 173 16.09 15.51 -47.84
CA ALA A 173 17.16 15.43 -48.83
C ALA A 173 17.14 14.10 -49.59
N LEU A 174 16.83 13.00 -48.91
CA LEU A 174 16.68 11.67 -49.50
C LEU A 174 15.49 11.64 -50.46
N GLN A 175 14.32 12.13 -50.05
CA GLN A 175 13.14 12.25 -50.91
C GLN A 175 13.42 13.08 -52.18
N ILE A 176 14.09 14.24 -52.02
CA ILE A 176 14.50 15.07 -53.17
C ILE A 176 15.45 14.32 -54.10
N THR A 177 16.41 13.57 -53.54
CA THR A 177 17.38 12.79 -54.30
C THR A 177 16.69 11.67 -55.07
N GLU A 178 15.79 10.93 -54.42
CA GLU A 178 14.99 9.86 -55.03
C GLU A 178 14.11 10.38 -56.18
N VAL A 179 13.43 11.51 -55.99
CA VAL A 179 12.64 12.14 -57.06
C VAL A 179 13.54 12.57 -58.22
N ARG A 180 14.72 13.12 -57.96
CA ARG A 180 15.68 13.52 -59.00
C ARG A 180 16.25 12.31 -59.75
N THR A 181 16.60 11.23 -59.06
CA THR A 181 17.14 10.01 -59.69
C THR A 181 16.08 9.33 -60.55
N LEU A 182 14.83 9.20 -60.07
CA LEU A 182 13.72 8.66 -60.86
C LEU A 182 13.44 9.51 -62.10
N ASN A 183 13.47 10.84 -61.98
CA ASN A 183 13.28 11.74 -63.12
C ASN A 183 14.45 11.68 -64.11
N ALA A 184 15.70 11.58 -63.63
CA ALA A 184 16.87 11.39 -64.49
C ALA A 184 16.83 10.03 -65.21
N GLN A 185 16.50 8.95 -64.50
CA GLN A 185 16.30 7.63 -65.06
C GLN A 185 15.18 7.63 -66.11
N ARG A 186 14.07 8.35 -65.87
CA ARG A 186 13.00 8.54 -66.84
C ARG A 186 13.46 9.32 -68.08
N ARG A 187 14.38 10.28 -67.93
CA ARG A 187 14.99 11.01 -69.05
C ARG A 187 16.03 10.18 -69.81
N VAL A 188 16.65 9.19 -69.18
CA VAL A 188 17.63 8.27 -69.78
C VAL A 188 16.95 7.03 -70.38
N TYR A 189 15.73 6.70 -69.98
CA TYR A 189 14.90 5.71 -70.69
C TYR A 189 14.68 6.20 -72.12
N PRO A 190 15.09 5.43 -73.15
CA PRO A 190 15.05 5.92 -74.51
C PRO A 190 13.61 6.17 -74.92
N THR A 191 13.37 7.34 -75.49
CA THR A 191 12.16 7.73 -76.20
C THR A 191 11.76 6.58 -77.13
N ARG A 192 10.70 5.85 -76.73
CA ARG A 192 10.03 4.74 -77.43
C ARG A 192 10.65 4.36 -78.79
N CYS A 193 11.50 3.34 -78.77
CA CYS A 193 12.13 2.76 -79.96
C CYS A 193 11.06 2.40 -81.01
N THR A 194 11.27 2.82 -82.26
CA THR A 194 10.40 2.51 -83.42
C THR A 194 10.17 1.00 -83.56
N PHE A 195 11.13 0.18 -83.12
CA PHE A 195 11.00 -1.28 -83.06
C PHE A 195 9.84 -1.77 -82.18
N LEU A 196 9.66 -1.19 -80.98
CA LEU A 196 8.56 -1.61 -80.08
C LEU A 196 7.20 -1.20 -80.65
N LYS A 197 7.13 -0.06 -81.36
CA LYS A 197 5.91 0.35 -82.08
C LYS A 197 5.57 -0.61 -83.22
N PHE A 198 6.58 -1.12 -83.93
CA PHE A 198 6.39 -2.13 -84.97
C PHE A 198 5.85 -3.45 -84.40
N ILE A 199 6.42 -3.95 -83.30
CA ILE A 199 5.93 -5.17 -82.63
C ILE A 199 4.50 -5.01 -82.12
N ASP A 200 4.16 -3.85 -81.53
CA ASP A 200 2.80 -3.56 -81.07
C ASP A 200 1.80 -3.50 -82.25
N SER A 201 2.16 -2.86 -83.37
CA SER A 201 1.36 -2.82 -84.61
C SER A 201 1.05 -4.22 -85.15
N ILE A 202 2.08 -5.08 -85.23
CA ILE A 202 1.90 -6.46 -85.72
C ILE A 202 1.02 -7.27 -84.78
N THR A 203 1.26 -7.20 -83.47
CA THR A 203 0.57 -8.03 -82.47
C THR A 203 -0.92 -7.68 -82.38
N SER A 204 -1.24 -6.39 -82.36
CA SER A 204 -2.63 -5.89 -82.33
C SER A 204 -3.44 -6.36 -83.55
N ASN A 205 -2.84 -6.27 -84.75
CA ASN A 205 -3.50 -6.68 -85.99
C ASN A 205 -3.57 -8.20 -86.16
N HIS A 206 -2.54 -8.94 -85.73
CA HIS A 206 -2.54 -10.40 -85.70
C HIS A 206 -3.71 -10.94 -84.87
N LEU A 207 -3.98 -10.35 -83.69
CA LEU A 207 -5.09 -10.76 -82.84
C LEU A 207 -6.46 -10.58 -83.53
N GLN A 208 -6.65 -9.49 -84.27
CA GLN A 208 -7.89 -9.26 -85.03
C GLN A 208 -8.07 -10.27 -86.18
N MET A 209 -6.98 -10.61 -86.87
CA MET A 209 -7.01 -11.52 -88.01
C MET A 209 -7.21 -12.98 -87.56
N VAL A 210 -6.56 -13.41 -86.48
CA VAL A 210 -6.81 -14.72 -85.84
C VAL A 210 -8.26 -14.82 -85.37
N ARG A 211 -8.81 -13.76 -84.77
CA ARG A 211 -10.23 -13.71 -84.36
C ARG A 211 -11.18 -13.88 -85.56
N GLY A 212 -10.90 -13.23 -86.69
CA GLY A 212 -11.67 -13.41 -87.93
C GLY A 212 -11.61 -14.83 -88.49
N MET A 213 -10.44 -15.46 -88.43
CA MET A 213 -10.24 -16.86 -88.86
C MET A 213 -10.96 -17.85 -87.94
N LEU A 214 -10.85 -17.67 -86.62
CA LEU A 214 -11.52 -18.52 -85.63
C LEU A 214 -13.05 -18.47 -85.80
N HIS A 215 -13.58 -17.29 -86.15
CA HIS A 215 -15.00 -17.10 -86.43
C HIS A 215 -15.49 -17.84 -87.70
N HIS A 216 -14.58 -18.15 -88.63
CA HIS A 216 -14.88 -18.94 -89.83
C HIS A 216 -14.81 -20.46 -89.55
N TYR A 217 -14.04 -20.86 -88.54
CA TYR A 217 -13.90 -22.26 -88.12
C TYR A 217 -15.03 -22.69 -87.16
N SER A 218 -15.61 -21.77 -86.40
CA SER A 218 -16.67 -22.04 -85.42
C SER A 218 -18.06 -22.30 -86.02
N PHE A 219 -18.24 -22.19 -87.34
CA PHE A 219 -19.55 -22.37 -87.99
C PHE A 219 -19.49 -23.40 -89.14
N VAL A 220 -19.25 -24.67 -88.81
CA VAL A 220 -19.43 -25.77 -89.76
C VAL A 220 -20.17 -26.94 -89.10
N LYS A 221 -21.37 -27.21 -89.63
CA LYS A 221 -22.32 -28.25 -89.24
C LYS A 221 -21.72 -29.65 -89.40
N VAL A 222 -21.84 -30.48 -88.37
CA VAL A 222 -21.34 -31.86 -88.29
C VAL A 222 -22.12 -32.79 -89.23
N PRO A 223 -21.48 -33.51 -90.18
CA PRO A 223 -22.10 -34.64 -90.84
C PRO A 223 -21.92 -35.92 -90.02
N THR A 224 -23.00 -36.68 -89.86
CA THR A 224 -23.05 -37.99 -89.19
C THR A 224 -22.37 -39.10 -90.02
N SER A 225 -21.67 -39.98 -89.31
CA SER A 225 -21.08 -41.28 -89.71
C SER A 225 -19.82 -41.31 -90.62
N THR A 226 -18.62 -41.44 -90.01
CA THR A 226 -17.44 -42.24 -90.46
C THR A 226 -16.39 -42.33 -89.32
N SER A 227 -15.43 -43.27 -89.41
CA SER A 227 -14.50 -43.66 -88.33
C SER A 227 -13.58 -42.53 -87.82
N HIS A 228 -13.23 -42.60 -86.52
CA HIS A 228 -12.53 -41.53 -85.79
C HIS A 228 -11.20 -41.08 -86.42
N LEU A 229 -10.40 -42.00 -86.98
CA LEU A 229 -9.09 -41.69 -87.56
C LEU A 229 -9.21 -40.90 -88.89
N SER A 230 -10.13 -41.32 -89.77
CA SER A 230 -10.38 -40.64 -91.05
C SER A 230 -10.92 -39.23 -90.83
N ARG A 231 -11.81 -39.07 -89.83
CA ARG A 231 -12.33 -37.76 -89.41
C ARG A 231 -11.24 -36.84 -88.88
N ALA A 232 -10.33 -37.35 -88.05
CA ALA A 232 -9.22 -36.58 -87.51
C ALA A 232 -8.26 -36.13 -88.62
N LEU A 233 -7.92 -37.02 -89.56
CA LEU A 233 -7.07 -36.70 -90.71
C LEU A 233 -7.71 -35.69 -91.67
N HIS A 234 -9.02 -35.81 -91.92
CA HIS A 234 -9.73 -34.85 -92.74
C HIS A 234 -9.79 -33.46 -92.09
N LEU A 235 -10.04 -33.41 -90.77
CA LEU A 235 -10.06 -32.17 -90.02
C LEU A 235 -8.68 -31.51 -89.97
N SER A 236 -7.62 -32.30 -89.76
CA SER A 236 -6.24 -31.80 -89.75
C SER A 236 -5.81 -31.30 -91.14
N LYS A 237 -6.18 -31.99 -92.22
CA LYS A 237 -5.91 -31.54 -93.60
C LYS A 237 -6.60 -30.21 -93.90
N LYS A 238 -7.86 -30.05 -93.47
CA LYS A 238 -8.61 -28.80 -93.65
C LYS A 238 -8.02 -27.67 -92.81
N ALA A 239 -7.63 -27.93 -91.57
CA ALA A 239 -6.98 -26.98 -90.69
C ALA A 239 -5.61 -26.54 -91.24
N PHE A 240 -4.82 -27.47 -91.78
CA PHE A 240 -3.53 -27.17 -92.40
C PHE A 240 -3.68 -26.29 -93.65
N LEU A 241 -4.66 -26.57 -94.51
CA LEU A 241 -4.95 -25.73 -95.69
C LEU A 241 -5.39 -24.32 -95.28
N ALA A 242 -6.23 -24.20 -94.25
CA ALA A 242 -6.61 -22.91 -93.70
C ALA A 242 -5.41 -22.17 -93.09
N GLY A 243 -4.56 -22.88 -92.34
CA GLY A 243 -3.31 -22.37 -91.77
C GLY A 243 -2.33 -21.88 -92.85
N LYS A 244 -2.18 -22.61 -93.95
CA LYS A 244 -1.34 -22.21 -95.08
C LYS A 244 -1.84 -20.94 -95.75
N LYS A 245 -3.18 -20.82 -95.94
CA LYS A 245 -3.79 -19.59 -96.46
C LYS A 245 -3.56 -18.40 -95.53
N TYR A 246 -3.77 -18.60 -94.22
CA TYR A 246 -3.55 -17.58 -93.21
C TYR A 246 -2.09 -17.13 -93.12
N HIS A 247 -1.15 -18.08 -93.16
CA HIS A 247 0.28 -17.78 -93.15
C HIS A 247 0.68 -16.92 -94.35
N HIS A 248 0.11 -17.20 -95.53
CA HIS A 248 0.34 -16.38 -96.73
C HIS A 248 -0.26 -14.96 -96.61
N GLU A 249 -1.48 -14.82 -96.06
CA GLU A 249 -2.08 -13.50 -95.80
C GLU A 249 -1.25 -12.70 -94.78
N LEU A 250 -0.74 -13.38 -93.74
CA LEU A 250 0.10 -12.78 -92.70
C LEU A 250 1.46 -12.32 -93.24
N GLN A 251 2.07 -13.07 -94.15
CA GLN A 251 3.27 -12.65 -94.87
C GLN A 251 3.05 -11.34 -95.62
N GLY A 252 1.95 -11.22 -96.37
CA GLY A 252 1.63 -9.99 -97.10
C GLY A 252 1.43 -8.79 -96.17
N PHE A 253 0.87 -9.00 -94.98
CA PHE A 253 0.74 -7.96 -93.96
C PHE A 253 2.08 -7.55 -93.36
N ILE A 254 2.89 -8.53 -92.92
CA ILE A 254 4.21 -8.29 -92.33
C ILE A 254 5.11 -7.56 -93.33
N LYS A 255 5.10 -7.96 -94.61
CA LYS A 255 5.87 -7.29 -95.65
C LYS A 255 5.51 -5.80 -95.77
N ARG A 256 4.22 -5.47 -95.82
CA ARG A 256 3.74 -4.08 -95.87
C ARG A 256 4.15 -3.28 -94.63
N GLU A 257 4.03 -3.87 -93.45
CA GLU A 257 4.43 -3.19 -92.20
C GLU A 257 5.95 -3.04 -92.09
N MET A 258 6.73 -4.00 -92.59
CA MET A 258 8.20 -3.90 -92.64
C MET A 258 8.64 -2.81 -93.61
N GLU A 259 8.06 -2.75 -94.81
CA GLU A 259 8.32 -1.71 -95.82
C GLU A 259 7.96 -0.30 -95.32
N ARG A 260 6.94 -0.19 -94.46
CA ARG A 260 6.52 1.08 -93.85
C ARG A 260 7.46 1.57 -92.75
N ASN A 261 8.27 0.69 -92.17
CA ASN A 261 9.20 1.05 -91.10
C ASN A 261 10.61 1.25 -91.66
N GLU A 262 11.17 2.45 -91.49
CA GLU A 262 12.49 2.83 -92.03
C GLU A 262 13.62 1.84 -91.66
N ILE A 263 13.54 1.23 -90.48
CA ILE A 263 14.53 0.27 -89.97
C ILE A 263 14.32 -1.14 -90.55
N MET A 264 13.08 -1.51 -90.85
CA MET A 264 12.71 -2.87 -91.29
C MET A 264 12.56 -3.00 -92.80
N ALA A 265 12.42 -1.89 -93.52
CA ALA A 265 12.32 -1.87 -94.97
C ALA A 265 13.49 -2.58 -95.68
N PRO A 266 14.77 -2.45 -95.24
CA PRO A 266 15.88 -3.19 -95.85
C PRO A 266 15.81 -4.71 -95.66
N LEU A 267 15.03 -5.16 -94.67
CA LEU A 267 14.88 -6.57 -94.29
C LEU A 267 13.60 -7.20 -94.87
N ALA A 268 12.79 -6.45 -95.63
CA ALA A 268 11.49 -6.88 -96.17
C ALA A 268 11.61 -7.85 -97.38
N ASN A 269 12.58 -8.76 -97.33
CA ASN A 269 12.76 -9.83 -98.30
C ASN A 269 11.76 -10.97 -98.03
N ASP A 270 11.32 -11.65 -99.09
CA ASP A 270 10.27 -12.69 -98.99
C ASP A 270 10.66 -13.84 -98.04
N GLU A 271 11.96 -14.16 -97.95
CA GLU A 271 12.52 -15.17 -97.05
C GLU A 271 12.40 -14.75 -95.58
N VAL A 272 12.78 -13.50 -95.25
CA VAL A 272 12.71 -12.97 -93.88
C VAL A 272 11.25 -12.81 -93.45
N VAL A 273 10.40 -12.30 -94.34
CA VAL A 273 8.96 -12.21 -94.11
C VAL A 273 8.36 -13.59 -93.85
N PHE A 274 8.77 -14.62 -94.59
CA PHE A 274 8.35 -16.00 -94.35
C PHE A 274 8.74 -16.49 -92.96
N PHE A 275 9.99 -16.26 -92.53
CA PHE A 275 10.46 -16.66 -91.20
C PHE A 275 9.75 -15.90 -90.09
N VAL A 276 9.56 -14.59 -90.23
CA VAL A 276 8.86 -13.76 -89.24
C VAL A 276 7.39 -14.16 -89.13
N ALA A 277 6.70 -14.38 -90.25
CA ALA A 277 5.32 -14.87 -90.26
C ALA A 277 5.20 -16.25 -89.59
N SER A 278 6.16 -17.14 -89.85
CA SER A 278 6.21 -18.47 -89.21
C SER A 278 6.47 -18.36 -87.70
N ALA A 279 7.39 -17.49 -87.29
CA ALA A 279 7.72 -17.29 -85.89
C ALA A 279 6.54 -16.71 -85.11
N ILE A 280 5.81 -15.73 -85.66
CA ILE A 280 4.62 -15.15 -85.01
C ILE A 280 3.52 -16.19 -84.79
N VAL A 281 3.35 -17.14 -85.71
CA VAL A 281 2.35 -18.22 -85.57
C VAL A 281 2.84 -19.32 -84.62
N MET A 282 4.10 -19.72 -84.73
CA MET A 282 4.65 -20.85 -83.97
C MET A 282 4.97 -20.48 -82.51
N PHE A 283 5.42 -19.25 -82.24
CA PHE A 283 5.84 -18.83 -80.91
C PHE A 283 4.73 -18.98 -79.86
N PRO A 284 3.48 -18.51 -80.07
CA PRO A 284 2.39 -18.75 -79.13
C PRO A 284 2.08 -20.23 -78.92
N ILE A 285 2.10 -21.03 -79.99
CA ILE A 285 1.81 -22.48 -79.92
C ILE A 285 2.88 -23.18 -79.08
N MET A 286 4.16 -22.87 -79.32
CA MET A 286 5.27 -23.45 -78.59
C MET A 286 5.30 -22.96 -77.13
N SER A 287 5.02 -21.69 -76.86
CA SER A 287 4.92 -21.17 -75.49
C SER A 287 3.79 -21.84 -74.71
N ILE A 288 2.62 -22.02 -75.33
CA ILE A 288 1.49 -22.75 -74.74
C ILE A 288 1.88 -24.22 -74.51
N TRP A 289 2.49 -24.89 -75.48
CA TRP A 289 2.93 -26.28 -75.36
C TRP A 289 3.96 -26.48 -74.25
N VAL A 290 4.98 -25.61 -74.16
CA VAL A 290 6.01 -25.65 -73.12
C VAL A 290 5.39 -25.40 -71.75
N TRP A 291 4.48 -24.44 -71.63
CA TRP A 291 3.77 -24.16 -70.38
C TRP A 291 2.91 -25.35 -69.93
N PHE A 292 2.13 -25.96 -70.83
CA PHE A 292 1.37 -27.17 -70.51
C PHE A 292 2.25 -28.38 -70.23
N SER A 293 3.37 -28.54 -70.92
CA SER A 293 4.33 -29.62 -70.67
C SER A 293 4.99 -29.47 -69.30
N SER A 294 5.30 -28.24 -68.88
CA SER A 294 5.81 -27.96 -67.54
C SER A 294 4.79 -28.14 -66.41
N LEU A 295 3.49 -28.19 -66.75
CA LEU A 295 2.41 -28.43 -65.80
C LEU A 295 2.06 -29.93 -65.66
N LEU A 296 2.42 -30.75 -66.65
CA LEU A 296 2.21 -32.20 -66.66
C LEU A 296 3.39 -33.00 -66.10
N GLN A 297 4.50 -32.34 -65.77
CA GLN A 297 5.75 -32.91 -65.26
C GLN A 297 5.89 -32.63 -63.76
#